data_AF-A0A0P8A1U6-F1
#
_entry.id   AF-A0A0P8A1U6-F1
#
_cell.length_a   1.000
_cell.length_b   1.000
_cell.length_c   1.000
_cell.angle_alpha   90.00
_cell.angle_beta   90.00
_cell.angle_gamma   90.00
#
_symmetry.space_group_name_H-M   'P 1'
#
loop_
_entity.id
_entity.type
_entity.pdbx_description
1 polymer ?
#
loop_
_entity_poly.entity_id
_entity_poly.type
_entity_poly.pdbx_seq_one_letter_code
_entity_poly.pdbx_strand_id
1 'polypeptide(L)'
;MKFILPIFVLVLFAAPQLVHGQQSEMTKEEKVAAKEEKKALKAKANYEKAKESLTKNEEKLAKMKEKLEESRAKFDVDNTAGKLSPNDVAKATKKIQKQEKSIEKIEKDIEKLKEEIAEYEEEGGS
;
A
#
# COMPACT_ATOMS: atom_id res chain seq x y z
N MET A 1 44.52 69.59 -14.91
CA MET A 1 44.77 68.77 -16.12
C MET A 1 45.54 67.52 -15.71
N LYS A 2 45.12 66.35 -16.22
CA LYS A 2 45.88 65.12 -16.60
C LYS A 2 47.11 64.71 -15.73
N PHE A 3 47.02 63.60 -14.97
CA PHE A 3 47.35 62.19 -15.35
C PHE A 3 48.89 61.95 -15.39
N ILE A 4 49.54 61.10 -14.57
CA ILE A 4 49.70 59.62 -14.65
C ILE A 4 50.96 59.27 -13.79
N LEU A 5 51.04 58.29 -12.87
CA LEU A 5 51.34 56.81 -12.94
C LEU A 5 51.85 56.42 -11.50
N PRO A 6 52.06 55.15 -11.07
CA PRO A 6 51.56 53.85 -11.54
C PRO A 6 50.83 53.02 -10.47
N ILE A 7 49.99 52.13 -10.98
CA ILE A 7 49.47 50.93 -10.32
C ILE A 7 50.65 49.97 -10.06
N PHE A 8 50.92 49.67 -8.80
CA PHE A 8 51.65 48.46 -8.42
C PHE A 8 50.66 47.50 -7.77
N VAL A 9 50.41 46.42 -8.51
CA VAL A 9 49.52 45.31 -8.18
C VAL A 9 50.01 44.65 -6.88
N LEU A 10 49.25 44.82 -5.80
CA LEU A 10 49.40 44.01 -4.59
C LEU A 10 48.39 42.87 -4.66
N VAL A 11 48.89 41.69 -5.01
CA VAL A 11 48.19 40.41 -4.92
C VAL A 11 47.75 40.21 -3.47
N LEU A 12 46.45 40.32 -3.20
CA LEU A 12 45.84 39.74 -2.01
C LEU A 12 44.93 38.59 -2.43
N PHE A 13 45.46 37.39 -2.26
CA PHE A 13 44.74 36.13 -2.36
C PHE A 13 43.84 36.02 -1.12
N ALA A 14 42.52 36.16 -1.26
CA ALA A 14 41.57 35.79 -0.20
C ALA A 14 40.15 35.53 -0.73
N ALA A 15 39.89 34.24 -0.97
CA ALA A 15 38.62 33.51 -0.85
C ALA A 15 37.37 33.90 -1.67
N PRO A 16 36.78 32.93 -2.41
CA PRO A 16 35.45 33.02 -3.01
C PRO A 16 34.39 32.51 -2.01
N GLN A 17 33.66 33.37 -1.31
CA GLN A 17 32.57 32.90 -0.43
C GLN A 17 31.46 33.95 -0.30
N LEU A 18 30.71 34.20 -1.38
CA LEU A 18 29.36 34.76 -1.29
C LEU A 18 28.40 33.96 -2.19
N VAL A 19 28.46 32.64 -2.09
CA VAL A 19 27.25 31.84 -2.19
C VAL A 19 26.65 31.90 -0.79
N HIS A 20 25.83 32.92 -0.53
CA HIS A 20 24.89 32.89 0.58
C HIS A 20 23.94 31.72 0.29
N GLY A 21 24.35 30.54 0.74
CA GLY A 21 23.47 29.40 0.89
C GLY A 21 22.36 29.83 1.83
N GLN A 22 21.21 30.16 1.26
CA GLN A 22 19.94 30.21 1.97
C GLN A 22 19.54 28.76 2.29
N GLN A 23 20.40 28.06 3.03
CA GLN A 23 20.10 26.77 3.60
C GLN A 23 19.30 27.09 4.85
N SER A 24 17.97 27.01 4.76
CA SER A 24 17.14 27.14 5.95
C SER A 24 17.53 26.02 6.90
N GLU A 25 18.25 26.39 7.96
CA GLU A 25 18.44 25.51 9.09
C GLU A 25 17.10 25.42 9.81
N MET A 26 16.21 24.56 9.33
CA MET A 26 15.09 24.11 10.15
C MET A 26 15.68 23.60 11.46
N THR A 27 15.17 24.15 12.56
CA THR A 27 15.50 23.68 13.90
C THR A 27 15.21 22.18 14.01
N LYS A 28 15.91 21.47 14.92
CA LYS A 28 15.68 20.03 15.10
C LYS A 28 14.21 19.71 15.41
N GLU A 29 13.54 20.64 16.08
CA GLU A 29 12.12 20.58 16.44
C GLU A 29 11.20 20.67 15.21
N GLU A 30 11.42 21.61 14.30
CA GLU A 30 10.67 21.70 13.03
C GLU A 30 10.85 20.46 12.14
N LYS A 31 12.06 19.88 12.11
CA LYS A 31 12.32 18.65 11.35
C LYS A 31 11.59 17.44 11.93
N VAL A 32 11.41 17.39 13.25
CA VAL A 32 10.65 16.32 13.92
C VAL A 32 9.16 16.51 13.65
N ALA A 33 8.63 17.71 13.85
CA ALA A 33 7.23 18.03 13.58
C ALA A 33 6.83 17.73 12.12
N ALA A 34 7.64 18.16 11.14
CA ALA A 34 7.40 17.87 9.73
C ALA A 34 7.47 16.37 9.39
N LYS A 35 8.24 15.58 10.15
CA LYS A 35 8.31 14.13 9.99
C LYS A 35 7.09 13.44 10.58
N GLU A 36 6.57 13.93 11.71
CA GLU A 36 5.35 13.44 12.34
C GLU A 36 4.11 13.76 11.49
N GLU A 37 4.00 14.97 10.96
CA GLU A 37 2.92 15.35 10.04
C GLU A 37 2.92 14.46 8.79
N LYS A 38 4.09 14.22 8.19
CA LYS A 38 4.21 13.28 7.05
C LYS A 38 3.85 11.85 7.41
N LYS A 39 4.09 11.40 8.64
CA LYS A 39 3.67 10.07 9.10
C LYS A 39 2.15 10.01 9.26
N ALA A 40 1.54 11.02 9.88
CA ALA A 40 0.09 11.10 10.05
C ALA A 40 -0.64 11.12 8.70
N LEU A 41 -0.17 11.91 7.73
CA LEU A 41 -0.71 11.94 6.37
C LEU A 41 -0.60 10.58 5.66
N LYS A 42 0.51 9.86 5.84
CA LYS A 42 0.68 8.52 5.28
C LYS A 42 -0.23 7.49 5.95
N ALA A 43 -0.37 7.56 7.28
CA ALA A 43 -1.24 6.67 8.03
C ALA A 43 -2.69 6.85 7.58
N LYS A 44 -3.18 8.09 7.47
CA LYS A 44 -4.51 8.40 6.92
C LYS A 44 -4.68 7.90 5.49
N ALA A 45 -3.68 8.10 4.62
CA ALA A 45 -3.75 7.59 3.25
C ALA A 45 -3.77 6.07 3.17
N ASN A 46 -3.08 5.37 4.09
CA ASN A 46 -3.12 3.91 4.17
C ASN A 46 -4.47 3.42 4.69
N TYR A 47 -5.05 4.09 5.69
CA TYR A 47 -6.38 3.81 6.21
C TYR A 47 -7.48 3.89 5.13
N GLU A 48 -7.49 4.97 4.34
CA GLU A 48 -8.44 5.11 3.24
C GLU A 48 -8.27 3.99 2.19
N LYS A 49 -7.03 3.63 1.87
CA LYS A 49 -6.73 2.50 0.97
C LYS A 49 -7.15 1.16 1.56
N ALA A 50 -7.00 0.97 2.87
CA ALA A 50 -7.40 -0.25 3.56
C ALA A 50 -8.92 -0.41 3.50
N LYS A 51 -9.69 0.67 3.73
CA LYS A 51 -11.14 0.68 3.56
C LYS A 51 -11.58 0.35 2.14
N GLU A 52 -10.97 0.99 1.14
CA GLU A 52 -11.28 0.70 -0.27
C GLU A 52 -10.97 -0.77 -0.62
N SER A 53 -9.83 -1.28 -0.14
CA SER A 53 -9.40 -2.66 -0.34
C SER A 53 -10.32 -3.66 0.37
N LEU A 54 -10.81 -3.31 1.55
CA LEU A 54 -11.75 -4.12 2.33
C LEU A 54 -13.04 -4.32 1.54
N THR A 55 -13.66 -3.24 1.07
CA THR A 55 -14.89 -3.31 0.26
C THR A 55 -14.69 -4.17 -1.00
N LYS A 56 -13.58 -3.97 -1.72
CA LYS A 56 -13.26 -4.77 -2.92
C LYS A 56 -13.06 -6.24 -2.59
N ASN A 57 -12.40 -6.56 -1.48
CA ASN A 57 -12.18 -7.94 -1.06
C ASN A 57 -13.47 -8.61 -0.60
N GLU A 58 -14.37 -7.91 0.09
CA GLU A 58 -15.68 -8.42 0.49
C GLU A 58 -16.56 -8.72 -0.73
N GLU A 59 -16.60 -7.83 -1.74
CA GLU A 59 -17.28 -8.11 -3.00
C GLU A 59 -16.69 -9.33 -3.73
N LYS A 60 -15.36 -9.43 -3.76
CA LYS A 60 -14.65 -10.55 -4.38
C LYS A 60 -14.95 -11.85 -3.65
N LEU A 61 -15.00 -11.82 -2.32
CA LEU A 61 -15.34 -12.95 -1.48
C LEU A 61 -16.76 -13.45 -1.80
N ALA A 62 -17.74 -12.54 -1.87
CA ALA A 62 -19.11 -12.89 -2.23
C ALA A 62 -19.19 -13.60 -3.59
N LYS A 63 -18.57 -13.01 -4.62
CA LYS A 63 -18.50 -13.60 -5.98
C LYS A 63 -17.80 -14.95 -6.01
N MET A 64 -16.77 -15.16 -5.18
CA MET A 64 -16.09 -16.45 -5.11
C MET A 64 -16.92 -17.51 -4.39
N LYS A 65 -17.63 -17.14 -3.32
CA LYS A 65 -18.55 -18.05 -2.61
C LYS A 65 -19.69 -18.50 -3.51
N GLU A 66 -20.29 -17.59 -4.25
CA GLU A 66 -21.33 -17.90 -5.25
C GLU A 66 -20.80 -18.90 -6.30
N LYS A 67 -19.63 -18.63 -6.91
CA LYS A 67 -19.02 -19.55 -7.88
C LYS A 67 -18.65 -20.92 -7.30
N LEU A 68 -18.27 -20.97 -6.02
CA LEU A 68 -17.99 -22.22 -5.34
C LEU A 68 -19.28 -23.03 -5.15
N GLU A 69 -20.36 -22.37 -4.73
CA GLU A 69 -21.67 -22.98 -4.57
C GLU A 69 -22.20 -23.54 -5.90
N GLU A 70 -22.14 -22.76 -6.99
CA GLU A 70 -22.48 -23.23 -8.33
C GLU A 70 -21.64 -24.44 -8.76
N SER A 71 -20.33 -24.42 -8.46
CA SER A 71 -19.42 -25.51 -8.81
C SER A 71 -19.74 -26.79 -8.04
N ARG A 72 -20.11 -26.66 -6.75
CA ARG A 72 -20.55 -27.77 -5.91
C ARG A 72 -21.90 -28.32 -6.36
N ALA A 73 -22.89 -27.46 -6.58
CA ALA A 73 -24.22 -27.85 -7.04
C ALA A 73 -24.14 -28.60 -8.38
N LYS A 74 -23.36 -28.10 -9.34
CA LYS A 74 -23.16 -28.78 -10.62
C LYS A 74 -22.45 -30.12 -10.44
N PHE A 75 -21.40 -30.16 -9.62
CA PHE A 75 -20.69 -31.40 -9.32
C PHE A 75 -21.62 -32.45 -8.72
N ASP A 76 -22.43 -32.08 -7.73
CA ASP A 76 -23.36 -32.99 -7.06
C ASP A 76 -24.42 -33.52 -8.04
N VAL A 77 -25.00 -32.66 -8.88
CA VAL A 77 -25.97 -33.06 -9.92
C VAL A 77 -25.34 -34.05 -10.91
N ASP A 78 -24.16 -33.73 -11.44
CA ASP A 78 -23.51 -34.58 -12.44
C ASP A 78 -22.99 -35.91 -11.83
N ASN A 79 -22.52 -35.88 -10.58
CA ASN A 79 -22.04 -37.05 -9.87
C ASN A 79 -23.18 -38.01 -9.50
N THR A 80 -24.29 -37.48 -8.96
CA THR A 80 -25.47 -38.27 -8.59
C THR A 80 -26.18 -38.85 -9.81
N ALA A 81 -26.17 -38.14 -10.94
CA ALA A 81 -26.66 -38.64 -12.22
C ALA A 81 -25.73 -39.68 -12.89
N GLY A 82 -24.59 -40.01 -12.28
CA GLY A 82 -23.61 -40.96 -12.83
C GLY A 82 -22.92 -40.48 -14.11
N LYS A 83 -22.94 -39.17 -14.38
CA LYS A 83 -22.36 -38.57 -15.60
C LYS A 83 -20.85 -38.36 -15.50
N LEU A 84 -20.29 -38.39 -14.30
CA LEU A 84 -18.87 -38.18 -14.07
C LEU A 84 -18.12 -39.51 -14.01
N SER A 85 -17.02 -39.61 -14.76
CA SER A 85 -16.06 -40.69 -14.55
C SER A 85 -15.27 -40.48 -13.25
N PRO A 86 -14.64 -41.51 -12.67
CA PRO A 86 -13.79 -41.35 -11.49
C PRO A 86 -12.70 -40.28 -11.65
N ASN A 87 -12.16 -40.14 -12.86
CA ASN A 87 -11.16 -39.12 -13.17
C ASN A 87 -11.77 -37.70 -13.15
N ASP A 88 -12.98 -37.54 -13.68
CA ASP A 88 -13.68 -36.26 -13.68
C ASP A 88 -14.10 -35.84 -12.28
N VAL A 89 -14.51 -36.80 -11.45
CA VAL A 89 -14.75 -36.59 -10.03
C VAL A 89 -13.51 -36.04 -9.33
N ALA A 90 -12.34 -36.67 -9.55
CA ALA A 90 -11.09 -36.22 -8.96
C ALA A 90 -10.69 -34.80 -9.43
N LYS A 91 -10.87 -34.49 -10.72
CA LYS A 91 -10.59 -33.15 -11.27
C LYS A 91 -11.53 -32.08 -10.71
N ALA A 92 -12.82 -32.37 -10.63
CA ALA A 92 -13.83 -31.45 -10.09
C ALA A 92 -13.57 -31.18 -8.60
N THR A 93 -13.32 -32.23 -7.82
CA THR A 93 -12.96 -32.12 -6.40
C THR A 93 -11.72 -31.25 -6.21
N LYS A 94 -10.67 -31.47 -7.02
CA LYS A 94 -9.45 -30.65 -6.95
C LYS A 94 -9.70 -29.18 -7.31
N LYS A 95 -10.63 -28.90 -8.23
CA LYS A 95 -11.01 -27.52 -8.59
C LYS A 95 -11.75 -26.84 -7.44
N ILE A 96 -12.73 -27.53 -6.84
CA ILE A 96 -13.48 -27.06 -5.66
C ILE A 96 -12.52 -26.74 -4.50
N GLN A 97 -11.58 -27.64 -4.19
CA GLN A 97 -10.56 -27.42 -3.15
C GLN A 97 -9.67 -26.19 -3.44
N LYS A 98 -9.35 -25.92 -4.71
CA LYS A 98 -8.59 -24.71 -5.07
C LYS A 98 -9.41 -23.43 -4.87
N GLN A 99 -10.71 -23.47 -5.16
CA GLN A 99 -11.62 -22.35 -4.92
C GLN A 99 -11.74 -22.08 -3.41
N GLU A 100 -11.93 -23.12 -2.59
CA GLU A 100 -11.96 -23.02 -1.13
C GLU A 100 -10.68 -22.38 -0.56
N LYS A 101 -9.50 -22.85 -0.99
CA LYS A 101 -8.23 -22.24 -0.56
C LYS A 101 -8.06 -20.79 -1.00
N SER A 102 -8.69 -20.40 -2.11
CA SER A 102 -8.64 -19.01 -2.59
C SER A 102 -9.57 -18.12 -1.76
N ILE A 103 -10.73 -18.64 -1.37
CA ILE A 103 -11.67 -18.00 -0.44
C ILE A 103 -11.00 -17.78 0.92
N GLU A 104 -10.37 -18.82 1.49
CA GLU A 104 -9.70 -18.74 2.79
C GLU A 104 -8.61 -17.64 2.82
N LYS A 105 -7.86 -17.48 1.73
CA LYS A 105 -6.86 -16.41 1.61
C LYS A 105 -7.50 -15.02 1.63
N ILE A 106 -8.61 -14.83 0.90
CA ILE A 106 -9.30 -13.55 0.87
C ILE A 106 -9.94 -13.25 2.23
N GLU A 107 -10.48 -14.25 2.92
CA GLU A 107 -11.00 -14.08 4.28
C GLU A 107 -9.91 -13.60 5.24
N LYS A 108 -8.70 -14.18 5.16
CA LYS A 108 -7.54 -13.72 5.93
C LYS A 108 -7.09 -12.30 5.56
N ASP A 109 -7.13 -11.94 4.27
CA ASP A 109 -6.80 -10.59 3.83
C ASP A 109 -7.83 -9.57 4.34
N ILE A 110 -9.11 -9.93 4.37
CA ILE A 110 -10.18 -9.12 4.95
C ILE A 110 -9.97 -8.92 6.45
N GLU A 111 -9.64 -9.98 7.18
CA GLU A 111 -9.37 -9.94 8.62
C GLU A 111 -8.23 -8.97 8.93
N LYS A 112 -7.09 -9.08 8.23
CA LYS A 112 -5.97 -8.15 8.38
C LYS A 112 -6.34 -6.70 8.09
N LEU A 113 -7.11 -6.46 7.03
CA LEU A 113 -7.56 -5.10 6.70
C LEU A 113 -8.48 -4.55 7.79
N LYS A 114 -9.33 -5.37 8.40
CA LYS A 114 -10.16 -4.96 9.54
C LYS A 114 -9.32 -4.63 10.76
N GLU A 115 -8.28 -5.42 11.04
CA GLU A 115 -7.32 -5.14 12.11
C GLU A 115 -6.57 -3.82 11.86
N GLU A 116 -6.03 -3.60 10.65
CA GLU A 116 -5.33 -2.35 10.30
C GLU A 116 -6.24 -1.11 10.43
N ILE A 117 -7.51 -1.23 10.03
CA ILE A 117 -8.50 -0.16 10.16
C ILE A 117 -8.81 0.12 11.64
N ALA A 118 -9.03 -0.94 12.42
CA ALA A 118 -9.35 -0.82 13.84
C ALA A 118 -8.18 -0.23 14.65
N GLU A 119 -6.94 -0.65 14.36
CA GLU A 119 -5.73 -0.11 15.01
C GLU A 119 -5.61 1.40 14.76
N TYR A 120 -5.83 1.85 13.52
CA TYR A 120 -5.80 3.27 13.20
C TYR A 120 -6.94 4.08 13.87
N GLU A 121 -8.12 3.49 14.03
CA GLU A 121 -9.26 4.11 14.72
C GLU A 121 -9.03 4.21 16.25
N GLU A 122 -8.49 3.16 16.87
CA GLU A 122 -8.14 3.12 18.30
C GLU A 122 -7.00 4.08 18.65
N GLU A 123 -6.03 4.27 17.74
CA GLU A 123 -4.96 5.28 17.89
C GLU A 123 -5.45 6.73 17.78
N GLY A 124 -6.76 6.96 17.60
CA GLY A 124 -7.36 8.28 17.51
C GLY A 124 -7.18 8.96 16.15
N GLY A 125 -6.91 8.19 15.09
CA GLY A 125 -6.67 8.67 13.74
C GLY A 125 -7.91 9.14 12.95
N SER A 126 -9.11 9.11 13.56
CA SER A 126 -10.41 9.43 12.97
C SER A 126 -10.63 10.91 12.65
#